data_AF-A0A8T3ZS28-F1
#
_entry.id   AF-A0A8T3ZS28-F1
#
_cell.length_a   1.000
_cell.length_b   1.000
_cell.length_c   1.000
_cell.angle_alpha   90.00
_cell.angle_beta   90.00
_cell.angle_gamma   90.00
#
_symmetry.space_group_name_H-M   'P 1'
#
loop_
_entity.id
_entity.type
_entity.pdbx_description
1 polymer ?
#
loop_
_entity_poly.entity_id
_entity_poly.type
_entity_poly.pdbx_seq_one_letter_code
_entity_poly.pdbx_strand_id
1 'polypeptide(L)'
;MTKTSIICPGGDNSTAIFAGIKEMPTGTVFILATESSAKEAYSSKSELAKFKIEAKIISIKGDLWESVFREVGELAANHSSNIMVNVGATRDSTLQCIVTCAAFVNGIRAFGVSPKGELMLLPVLKFSYYRFLTDRKMQLLRVLDNPECCASLNELSEKTGMSLPLVSYHVNGNRNSEGLIGLGLAETSGKRKNISVQLSPLGKMLVRGYVKIPKEKKNSN
;
A
#
# COMPACT_ATOMS: atom_id res chain seq x y z
N MET A 1 -6.05 28.78 7.92
CA MET A 1 -5.02 27.72 7.75
C MET A 1 -5.73 26.39 7.65
N THR A 2 -5.41 25.59 6.64
CA THR A 2 -5.94 24.22 6.51
C THR A 2 -5.29 23.34 7.56
N LYS A 3 -6.10 22.64 8.37
CA LYS A 3 -5.58 21.74 9.41
C LYS A 3 -5.14 20.42 8.79
N THR A 4 -4.00 19.90 9.22
CA THR A 4 -3.43 18.63 8.78
C THR A 4 -3.88 17.51 9.72
N SER A 5 -4.33 16.40 9.15
CA SER A 5 -4.55 15.15 9.90
C SER A 5 -3.23 14.39 10.04
N ILE A 6 -2.97 13.84 11.22
CA ILE A 6 -1.71 13.13 11.51
C ILE A 6 -2.02 11.68 11.87
N ILE A 7 -1.42 10.73 11.15
CA ILE A 7 -1.44 9.31 11.49
C ILE A 7 -0.24 9.02 12.39
N CYS A 8 -0.49 8.42 13.56
CA CYS A 8 0.51 8.03 14.54
C CYS A 8 0.42 6.50 14.77
N PRO A 9 1.42 5.69 14.41
CA PRO A 9 1.51 4.30 14.85
C PRO A 9 1.65 4.21 16.37
N GLY A 10 1.00 3.24 16.99
CA GLY A 10 1.14 2.88 18.40
C GLY A 10 0.63 3.95 19.35
N GLY A 11 1.41 5.01 19.56
CA GLY A 11 1.13 6.07 20.50
C GLY A 11 1.99 6.03 21.77
N ASP A 12 3.05 5.22 21.80
CA ASP A 12 3.95 5.02 22.94
C ASP A 12 5.17 5.96 22.94
N ASN A 13 5.25 6.88 21.97
CA ASN A 13 6.26 7.94 21.94
C ASN A 13 5.63 9.34 21.95
N SER A 14 5.19 9.78 23.13
CA SER A 14 4.55 11.08 23.34
C SER A 14 5.42 12.25 22.87
N THR A 15 6.73 12.21 23.10
CA THR A 15 7.68 13.24 22.62
C THR A 15 7.57 13.45 21.12
N ALA A 16 7.55 12.36 20.33
CA ALA A 16 7.43 12.45 18.88
C ALA A 16 6.04 12.94 18.45
N ILE A 17 4.98 12.50 19.13
CA ILE A 17 3.60 12.94 18.85
C ILE A 17 3.48 14.46 19.03
N PHE A 18 3.94 14.98 20.19
CA PHE A 18 3.86 16.41 20.49
C PHE A 18 4.81 17.26 19.65
N ALA A 19 5.99 16.75 19.28
CA ALA A 19 6.87 17.43 18.33
C ALA A 19 6.15 17.66 16.98
N GLY A 20 5.48 16.63 16.45
CA GLY A 20 4.68 16.74 15.22
C GLY A 20 3.57 17.78 15.32
N ILE A 21 2.84 17.78 16.43
CA ILE A 21 1.74 18.70 16.69
C ILE A 21 2.20 20.15 16.83
N LYS A 22 3.36 20.38 17.46
CA LYS A 22 3.88 21.73 17.69
C LYS A 22 4.22 22.44 16.38
N GLU A 23 4.78 21.71 15.42
CA GLU A 23 5.23 22.25 14.13
C GLU A 23 4.11 22.38 13.09
N MET A 24 3.00 21.65 13.26
CA MET A 24 1.96 21.56 12.24
C MET A 24 0.58 21.99 12.78
N PRO A 25 -0.19 22.81 12.04
CA PRO A 25 -1.59 23.10 12.38
C PRO A 25 -2.42 21.81 12.37
N THR A 26 -2.54 21.14 13.51
CA THR A 26 -3.10 19.79 13.59
C THR A 26 -4.62 19.83 13.74
N GLY A 27 -5.31 19.03 12.95
CA GLY A 27 -6.76 18.80 13.04
C GLY A 27 -7.08 17.60 13.92
N THR A 28 -6.99 16.43 13.31
CA THR A 28 -7.26 15.15 13.96
C THR A 28 -6.00 14.30 13.97
N VAL A 29 -5.73 13.66 15.11
CA VAL A 29 -4.69 12.64 15.27
C VAL A 29 -5.35 11.27 15.20
N PHE A 30 -4.96 10.45 14.22
CA PHE A 30 -5.38 9.06 14.09
C PHE A 30 -4.29 8.15 14.67
N ILE A 31 -4.57 7.48 15.78
CA ILE A 31 -3.63 6.57 16.44
C ILE A 31 -3.93 5.15 16.00
N LEU A 32 -3.02 4.52 15.26
CA LEU A 32 -3.12 3.12 14.83
C LEU A 32 -2.64 2.22 15.99
N ALA A 33 -3.58 1.59 16.69
CA ALA A 33 -3.29 0.81 17.88
C ALA A 33 -3.38 -0.70 17.61
N THR A 34 -2.28 -1.40 17.84
CA THR A 34 -2.25 -2.87 17.96
C THR A 34 -2.74 -3.29 19.36
N GLU A 35 -2.95 -4.58 19.58
CA GLU A 35 -3.25 -5.09 20.92
C GLU A 35 -2.16 -4.74 21.95
N SER A 36 -0.89 -4.79 21.53
CA SER A 36 0.26 -4.48 22.37
C SER A 36 0.43 -2.99 22.70
N SER A 37 -0.17 -2.09 21.91
CA SER A 37 -0.04 -0.63 22.08
C SER A 37 -1.36 0.05 22.49
N ALA A 38 -2.41 -0.73 22.76
CA ALA A 38 -3.72 -0.19 23.05
C ALA A 38 -3.72 0.73 24.28
N LYS A 39 -3.01 0.35 25.35
CA LYS A 39 -2.95 1.14 26.59
C LYS A 39 -2.30 2.50 26.35
N GLU A 40 -1.19 2.52 25.62
CA GLU A 40 -0.42 3.71 25.26
C GLU A 40 -1.24 4.60 24.32
N ALA A 41 -1.96 4.02 23.36
CA ALA A 41 -2.87 4.76 22.48
C ALA A 41 -3.96 5.51 23.26
N TYR A 42 -4.59 4.86 24.25
CA TYR A 42 -5.58 5.50 25.13
C TYR A 42 -4.97 6.58 26.03
N SER A 43 -3.76 6.35 26.54
CA SER A 43 -3.01 7.36 27.31
C SER A 43 -2.74 8.61 26.47
N SER A 44 -2.17 8.42 25.28
CA SER A 44 -1.85 9.51 24.36
C SER A 44 -3.10 10.26 23.87
N LYS A 45 -4.21 9.56 23.59
CA LYS A 45 -5.50 10.20 23.32
C LYS A 45 -5.95 11.11 24.47
N SER A 46 -5.78 10.66 25.72
CA SER A 46 -6.15 11.43 26.91
C SER A 46 -5.26 12.65 27.12
N GLU A 47 -3.96 12.53 26.82
CA GLU A 47 -3.03 13.66 26.86
C GLU A 47 -3.35 14.70 25.78
N LEU A 48 -3.60 14.27 24.54
CA LEU A 48 -3.98 15.15 23.44
C LEU A 48 -5.25 15.94 23.72
N ALA A 49 -6.22 15.33 24.41
CA ALA A 49 -7.45 16.00 24.82
C ALA A 49 -7.20 17.19 25.76
N LYS A 50 -6.17 17.13 26.62
CA LYS A 50 -5.77 18.26 27.51
C LYS A 50 -5.35 19.49 26.70
N PHE A 51 -4.85 19.30 25.48
CA PHE A 51 -4.44 20.34 24.54
C PHE A 51 -5.52 20.69 23.51
N LYS A 52 -6.76 20.20 23.68
CA LYS A 52 -7.89 20.40 22.74
C LYS A 52 -7.63 19.86 21.33
N ILE A 53 -6.85 18.78 21.23
CA ILE A 53 -6.55 18.09 19.97
C ILE A 53 -7.44 16.86 19.87
N GLU A 54 -8.19 16.75 18.77
CA GLU A 54 -9.04 15.60 18.52
C GLU A 54 -8.17 14.39 18.20
N ALA A 55 -8.39 13.28 18.92
CA ALA A 55 -7.67 12.03 18.68
C ALA A 55 -8.63 10.84 18.55
N LYS A 56 -8.47 10.07 17.47
CA LYS A 56 -9.23 8.86 17.16
C LYS A 56 -8.29 7.65 17.20
N ILE A 57 -8.72 6.59 17.87
CA ILE A 57 -7.96 5.33 17.91
C ILE A 57 -8.57 4.41 16.85
N ILE A 58 -7.72 3.88 15.99
CA ILE A 58 -8.07 2.87 14.98
C ILE A 58 -7.41 1.56 15.44
N SER A 59 -8.24 0.57 15.75
CA SER A 59 -7.75 -0.73 16.22
C SER A 59 -7.30 -1.58 15.03
N ILE A 60 -6.02 -1.95 15.02
CA ILE A 60 -5.43 -2.85 14.05
C ILE A 60 -5.62 -4.28 14.56
N LYS A 61 -6.41 -5.06 13.82
CA LYS A 61 -6.74 -6.46 14.13
C LYS A 61 -6.33 -7.38 12.98
N GLY A 62 -6.07 -8.65 13.29
CA GLY A 62 -5.70 -9.64 12.28
C GLY A 62 -4.27 -9.43 11.76
N ASP A 63 -4.05 -9.67 10.47
CA ASP A 63 -2.74 -9.47 9.86
C ASP A 63 -2.32 -8.00 9.92
N LEU A 64 -1.12 -7.75 10.46
CA LEU A 64 -0.62 -6.42 10.72
C LEU A 64 -0.39 -5.62 9.43
N TRP A 65 0.12 -6.27 8.39
CA TRP A 65 0.41 -5.61 7.12
C TRP A 65 -0.87 -5.24 6.40
N GLU A 66 -1.77 -6.21 6.19
CA GLU A 66 -3.02 -5.99 5.48
C GLU A 66 -3.86 -4.92 6.16
N SER A 67 -4.03 -5.01 7.48
CA SER A 67 -4.83 -4.05 8.22
C SER A 67 -4.22 -2.65 8.20
N VAL A 68 -2.91 -2.49 8.44
CA VAL A 68 -2.30 -1.14 8.37
C VAL A 68 -2.41 -0.55 6.97
N PHE A 69 -2.16 -1.32 5.92
CA PHE A 69 -2.26 -0.83 4.54
C PHE A 69 -3.69 -0.41 4.19
N ARG A 70 -4.69 -1.18 4.61
CA ARG A 70 -6.10 -0.85 4.42
C ARG A 70 -6.46 0.45 5.15
N GLU A 71 -6.20 0.53 6.45
CA GLU A 71 -6.58 1.71 7.26
C GLU A 71 -5.87 2.99 6.79
N VAL A 72 -4.56 2.92 6.49
CA VAL A 72 -3.81 4.07 5.97
C VAL A 72 -4.33 4.47 4.58
N GLY A 73 -4.66 3.50 3.73
CA GLY A 73 -5.25 3.76 2.41
C GLY A 73 -6.62 4.44 2.49
N GLU A 74 -7.49 3.97 3.38
CA GLU A 74 -8.81 4.59 3.62
C GLU A 74 -8.67 6.02 4.16
N LEU A 75 -7.77 6.24 5.12
CA LEU A 75 -7.48 7.57 5.64
C LEU A 75 -6.94 8.50 4.55
N ALA A 76 -6.05 8.00 3.68
CA ALA A 76 -5.50 8.75 2.56
C ALA A 76 -6.57 9.20 1.57
N ALA A 77 -7.48 8.27 1.20
CA ALA A 77 -8.57 8.53 0.28
C ALA A 77 -9.54 9.60 0.81
N ASN A 78 -9.80 9.59 2.12
CA ASN A 78 -10.76 10.49 2.76
C ASN A 78 -10.22 11.89 3.10
N HIS A 79 -8.90 12.11 3.09
CA HIS A 79 -8.27 13.37 3.56
C HIS A 79 -7.43 14.10 2.50
N SER A 80 -7.70 13.85 1.21
CA SER A 80 -7.09 14.47 0.01
C SER A 80 -6.05 15.58 0.28
N SER A 81 -4.77 15.23 0.24
CA SER A 81 -3.54 16.06 0.42
C SER A 81 -3.25 16.65 1.80
N ASN A 82 -4.20 16.64 2.74
CA ASN A 82 -4.05 17.21 4.09
C ASN A 82 -3.86 16.14 5.17
N ILE A 83 -3.14 15.08 4.84
CA ILE A 83 -2.79 14.01 5.77
C ILE A 83 -1.29 13.72 5.72
N MET A 84 -0.72 13.45 6.89
CA MET A 84 0.69 13.10 7.05
C MET A 84 0.87 12.00 8.09
N VAL A 85 1.99 11.30 8.03
CA VAL A 85 2.32 10.20 8.93
C VAL A 85 3.49 10.60 9.83
N ASN A 86 3.30 10.55 11.14
CA ASN A 86 4.37 10.70 12.13
C ASN A 86 4.93 9.31 12.48
N VAL A 87 5.91 8.82 11.74
CA VAL A 87 6.45 7.47 11.95
C VAL A 87 7.21 7.35 13.27
N GLY A 88 7.61 8.46 13.88
CA GLY A 88 8.29 8.50 15.17
C GLY A 88 7.35 8.27 16.36
N ALA A 89 6.03 8.28 16.15
CA ALA A 89 5.04 8.14 17.23
C ALA A 89 4.99 6.75 17.87
N THR A 90 5.74 5.78 17.32
CA THR A 90 5.90 4.44 17.89
C THR A 90 7.35 4.13 18.25
N ARG A 91 7.58 3.29 19.27
CA ARG A 91 8.88 2.62 19.50
C ARG A 91 8.96 1.23 18.88
N ASP A 92 7.84 0.67 18.42
CA ASP A 92 7.79 -0.59 17.69
C ASP A 92 8.33 -0.40 16.27
N SER A 93 9.53 -0.94 16.02
CA SER A 93 10.22 -0.85 14.73
C SER A 93 9.46 -1.55 13.59
N THR A 94 8.71 -2.61 13.89
CA THR A 94 7.90 -3.33 12.90
C THR A 94 6.72 -2.45 12.49
N LEU A 95 5.95 -1.93 13.45
CA LEU A 95 4.83 -1.05 13.16
C LEU A 95 5.29 0.24 12.48
N GLN A 96 6.42 0.82 12.92
CA GLN A 96 7.05 1.97 12.28
C GLN A 96 7.35 1.69 10.80
N CYS A 97 7.97 0.56 10.50
CA CYS A 97 8.29 0.15 9.13
C CYS A 97 7.04 0.01 8.28
N ILE A 98 6.04 -0.75 8.74
CA ILE A 98 4.80 -1.02 7.99
C ILE A 98 4.06 0.28 7.69
N VAL A 99 3.92 1.17 8.67
CA VAL A 99 3.23 2.46 8.49
C VAL A 99 4.02 3.39 7.56
N THR A 100 5.35 3.35 7.59
CA THR A 100 6.19 4.07 6.63
C THR A 100 5.96 3.56 5.20
N CYS A 101 5.94 2.24 5.00
CA CYS A 101 5.64 1.63 3.71
C CYS A 101 4.23 1.98 3.22
N ALA A 102 3.22 1.89 4.09
CA ALA A 102 1.85 2.22 3.77
C ALA A 102 1.69 3.70 3.38
N ALA A 103 2.41 4.62 4.05
CA ALA A 103 2.44 6.03 3.68
C ALA A 103 2.96 6.22 2.24
N PHE A 104 4.10 5.60 1.90
CA PHE A 104 4.72 5.75 0.59
C PHE A 104 3.88 5.15 -0.54
N VAL A 105 3.31 3.96 -0.35
CA VAL A 105 2.46 3.32 -1.36
C VAL A 105 1.22 4.16 -1.69
N ASN A 106 0.71 4.90 -0.70
CA ASN A 106 -0.43 5.82 -0.85
C ASN A 106 -0.02 7.26 -1.21
N GLY A 107 1.28 7.53 -1.41
CA GLY A 107 1.78 8.87 -1.74
C GLY A 107 1.61 9.90 -0.62
N ILE A 108 1.47 9.46 0.63
CA ILE A 108 1.34 10.30 1.82
C ILE A 108 2.73 10.75 2.29
N ARG A 109 2.85 12.01 2.70
CA ARG A 109 4.09 12.52 3.32
C ARG A 109 4.26 11.91 4.72
N ALA A 110 5.46 11.40 5.00
CA ALA A 110 5.82 10.89 6.32
C ALA A 110 6.96 11.74 6.92
N PHE A 111 7.01 11.83 8.24
CA PHE A 111 8.08 12.48 8.98
C PHE A 111 8.41 11.70 10.25
N GLY A 112 9.64 11.84 10.73
CA GLY A 112 10.11 11.29 11.99
C GLY A 112 10.79 12.36 12.84
N VAL A 113 11.44 11.92 13.91
CA VAL A 113 12.26 12.77 14.79
C VAL A 113 13.73 12.39 14.60
N SER A 114 14.59 13.37 14.33
CA SER A 114 16.02 13.18 14.16
C SER A 114 16.69 12.83 15.50
N PRO A 115 17.93 12.31 15.50
CA PRO A 115 18.70 12.11 16.74
C PRO A 115 18.88 13.39 17.58
N LYS A 116 18.73 14.57 16.97
CA LYS A 116 18.80 15.88 17.63
C LYS A 116 17.45 16.36 18.19
N GLY A 117 16.38 15.59 18.01
CA GLY A 117 15.03 15.94 18.47
C GLY A 117 14.23 16.82 17.50
N GLU A 118 14.74 17.06 16.30
CA GLU A 118 14.08 17.90 15.29
C GLU A 118 13.18 17.06 14.38
N LEU A 119 12.08 17.64 13.88
CA LEU A 119 11.27 16.95 12.86
C LEU A 119 12.05 16.82 11.55
N MET A 120 11.97 15.65 10.95
CA MET A 120 12.61 15.35 9.68
C MET A 120 11.59 14.76 8.71
N LEU A 121 11.38 15.44 7.58
CA LEU A 121 10.57 14.90 6.49
C LEU A 121 11.29 13.70 5.87
N LEU A 122 10.56 12.59 5.71
CA LEU A 122 11.09 11.41 5.02
C LEU A 122 10.96 11.55 3.51
N PRO A 123 11.86 10.93 2.72
CA PRO A 123 11.77 10.93 1.27
C PRO A 123 10.41 10.44 0.79
N VAL A 124 9.67 11.26 0.05
CA VAL A 124 8.39 10.84 -0.54
C VAL A 124 8.68 10.00 -1.78
N LEU A 125 8.68 8.68 -1.62
CA LEU A 125 8.81 7.76 -2.73
C LEU A 125 7.48 7.70 -3.50
N LYS A 126 7.43 8.29 -4.70
CA LYS A 126 6.25 8.24 -5.59
C LYS A 126 6.13 6.92 -6.37
N PHE A 127 6.54 5.80 -5.77
CA PHE A 127 6.45 4.48 -6.40
C PHE A 127 5.30 3.71 -5.75
N SER A 128 4.11 3.77 -6.35
CA SER A 128 3.06 2.84 -6.02
C SER A 128 3.14 1.68 -7.02
N TYR A 129 3.51 0.48 -6.56
CA TYR A 129 3.44 -0.74 -7.38
C TYR A 129 2.04 -0.89 -8.01
N TYR A 130 0.99 -0.45 -7.31
CA TYR A 130 -0.40 -0.43 -7.77
C TYR A 130 -0.66 0.55 -8.92
N ARG A 131 0.06 1.68 -9.00
CA ARG A 131 -0.02 2.56 -10.17
C ARG A 131 0.52 1.89 -11.43
N PHE A 132 1.50 1.00 -11.28
CA PHE A 132 2.04 0.23 -12.39
C PHE A 132 1.23 -1.04 -12.68
N LEU A 133 0.53 -1.60 -11.68
CA LEU A 133 -0.32 -2.78 -11.76
C LEU A 133 -1.79 -2.42 -12.02
N THR A 134 -2.08 -2.01 -13.25
CA THR A 134 -3.46 -1.75 -13.69
C THR A 134 -4.33 -3.01 -13.63
N ASP A 135 -5.66 -2.85 -13.64
CA ASP A 135 -6.61 -3.96 -13.67
C ASP A 135 -6.34 -4.95 -14.81
N ARG A 136 -5.88 -4.44 -15.96
CA ARG A 136 -5.49 -5.25 -17.12
C ARG A 136 -4.26 -6.12 -16.83
N LYS A 137 -3.24 -5.58 -16.17
CA LYS A 137 -2.07 -6.35 -15.74
C LYS A 137 -2.45 -7.37 -14.67
N MET A 138 -3.32 -7.01 -13.72
CA MET A 138 -3.84 -7.96 -12.73
C MET A 138 -4.67 -9.08 -13.36
N GLN A 139 -5.48 -8.77 -14.39
CA GLN A 139 -6.22 -9.79 -15.15
C GLN A 139 -5.28 -10.79 -15.82
N LEU A 140 -4.19 -10.30 -16.45
CA LEU A 140 -3.16 -11.14 -17.06
C LEU A 140 -2.46 -12.03 -16.02
N LEU A 141 -2.05 -11.46 -14.89
CA LEU A 141 -1.39 -12.21 -13.80
C LEU A 141 -2.28 -13.32 -13.24
N ARG A 142 -3.58 -13.07 -13.07
CA ARG A 142 -4.54 -14.08 -12.62
C ARG A 142 -4.73 -15.22 -13.63
N VAL A 143 -4.71 -14.92 -14.93
CA VAL A 143 -4.77 -15.96 -15.97
C VAL A 143 -3.50 -16.79 -15.99
N LEU A 144 -2.34 -16.15 -15.83
CA LEU A 144 -1.03 -16.81 -15.76
C LEU A 144 -0.81 -17.66 -14.49
N ASP A 145 -1.60 -17.46 -13.44
CA ASP A 145 -1.56 -18.28 -12.22
C ASP A 145 -2.20 -19.65 -12.41
N ASN A 146 -2.96 -19.84 -13.51
CA ASN A 146 -3.49 -21.15 -13.86
C ASN A 146 -2.34 -22.05 -14.38
N PRO A 147 -2.07 -23.22 -13.76
CA PRO A 147 -1.02 -24.14 -14.19
C PRO A 147 -1.13 -24.61 -15.65
N GLU A 148 -2.35 -24.64 -16.21
CA GLU A 148 -2.61 -25.01 -17.60
C GLU A 148 -2.47 -23.84 -18.58
N CYS A 149 -2.04 -22.67 -18.10
CA CYS A 149 -1.85 -21.47 -18.90
C CYS A 149 -0.44 -20.88 -18.71
N CYS A 150 0.19 -20.24 -19.69
CA CYS A 150 -0.18 -20.15 -21.10
C CYS A 150 1.07 -20.43 -21.95
N ALA A 151 0.90 -21.15 -23.06
CA ALA A 151 1.99 -21.50 -23.95
C ALA A 151 2.45 -20.31 -24.83
N SER A 152 1.64 -19.26 -24.96
CA SER A 152 1.95 -18.08 -25.79
C SER A 152 1.15 -16.83 -25.43
N LEU A 153 1.55 -15.68 -26.00
CA LEU A 153 0.80 -14.42 -25.96
C LEU A 153 -0.57 -14.50 -26.65
N ASN A 154 -0.73 -15.37 -27.66
CA ASN A 154 -2.01 -15.56 -28.33
C ASN A 154 -3.04 -16.20 -27.39
N GLU A 155 -2.63 -17.22 -26.65
CA GLU A 155 -3.52 -17.87 -25.67
C GLU A 155 -3.91 -16.92 -24.53
N LEU A 156 -2.99 -16.06 -24.10
CA LEU A 156 -3.28 -14.97 -23.15
C LEU A 156 -4.31 -13.98 -23.72
N SER A 157 -4.19 -13.62 -24.99
CA SER A 157 -5.13 -12.73 -25.70
C SER A 157 -6.53 -13.33 -25.71
N GLU A 158 -6.66 -14.61 -26.05
CA GLU A 158 -7.94 -15.33 -26.06
C GLU A 158 -8.57 -15.41 -24.67
N LYS A 159 -7.81 -15.83 -23.64
CA LYS A 159 -8.36 -16.02 -22.28
C LYS A 159 -8.67 -14.71 -21.56
N THR A 160 -8.01 -13.61 -21.91
CA THR A 160 -8.30 -12.29 -21.31
C THR A 160 -9.30 -11.46 -22.12
N GLY A 161 -9.58 -11.85 -23.36
CA GLY A 161 -10.38 -11.05 -24.31
C GLY A 161 -9.69 -9.75 -24.75
N MET A 162 -8.38 -9.61 -24.49
CA MET A 162 -7.59 -8.46 -24.95
C MET A 162 -7.03 -8.72 -26.34
N SER A 163 -6.81 -7.68 -27.15
CA SER A 163 -6.10 -7.84 -28.42
C SER A 163 -4.64 -8.21 -28.20
N LEU A 164 -4.05 -8.98 -29.11
CA LEU A 164 -2.64 -9.39 -29.02
C LEU A 164 -1.66 -8.21 -28.84
N PRO A 165 -1.82 -7.05 -29.54
CA PRO A 165 -0.98 -5.88 -29.28
C PRO A 165 -1.12 -5.34 -27.86
N LEU A 166 -2.33 -5.36 -27.28
CA LEU A 166 -2.57 -4.89 -25.92
C LEU A 166 -1.97 -5.83 -24.87
N VAL A 167 -2.07 -7.14 -25.09
CA VAL A 167 -1.37 -8.14 -24.26
C VAL A 167 0.14 -7.93 -24.33
N SER A 168 0.69 -7.81 -25.54
CA SER A 168 2.12 -7.56 -25.74
C SER A 168 2.58 -6.27 -25.05
N TYR A 169 1.79 -5.20 -25.14
CA TYR A 169 2.05 -3.94 -24.44
C TYR A 169 2.08 -4.11 -22.92
N HIS A 170 1.12 -4.81 -22.32
CA HIS A 170 1.09 -5.00 -20.87
C HIS A 170 2.15 -5.99 -20.36
N VAL A 171 2.51 -7.00 -21.15
CA VAL A 171 3.55 -7.99 -20.82
C VAL A 171 4.94 -7.40 -20.98
N ASN A 172 5.25 -6.82 -22.14
CA ASN A 172 6.60 -6.35 -22.49
C ASN A 172 6.84 -4.87 -22.11
N GLY A 173 5.79 -4.06 -22.06
CA GLY A 173 5.91 -2.61 -21.87
C GLY A 173 6.35 -1.86 -23.12
N ASN A 174 6.70 -0.59 -22.94
CA ASN A 174 7.35 0.25 -23.94
C ASN A 174 8.28 1.27 -23.25
N ARG A 175 8.79 2.26 -24.01
CA ARG A 175 9.70 3.30 -23.48
C ARG A 175 9.09 4.15 -22.35
N ASN A 176 7.77 4.26 -22.28
CA ASN A 176 7.06 5.15 -21.35
C ASN A 176 6.26 4.40 -20.27
N SER A 177 6.18 3.06 -20.36
CA SER A 177 5.39 2.24 -19.46
C SER A 177 6.01 0.87 -19.29
N GLU A 178 6.26 0.49 -18.05
CA GLU A 178 6.88 -0.78 -17.70
C GLU A 178 5.89 -1.94 -17.85
N GLY A 179 6.30 -3.03 -18.51
CA GLY A 179 5.49 -4.24 -18.66
C GLY A 179 5.66 -5.20 -17.47
N LEU A 180 4.87 -6.27 -17.42
CA LEU A 180 4.98 -7.32 -16.40
C LEU A 180 6.39 -7.92 -16.31
N ILE A 181 7.12 -8.02 -17.43
CA ILE A 181 8.51 -8.50 -17.46
C ILE A 181 9.45 -7.47 -16.82
N GLY A 182 9.32 -6.19 -17.18
CA GLY A 182 10.13 -5.11 -16.58
C GLY A 182 9.90 -4.99 -15.08
N LEU A 183 8.67 -5.22 -14.63
CA LEU A 183 8.28 -5.26 -13.22
C LEU A 183 8.75 -6.54 -12.49
N GLY A 184 9.37 -7.50 -13.19
CA GLY A 184 9.82 -8.78 -12.62
C GLY A 184 8.68 -9.71 -12.19
N LEU A 185 7.46 -9.52 -12.70
CA LEU A 185 6.25 -10.30 -12.36
C LEU A 185 5.96 -11.42 -13.35
N ALA A 186 6.52 -11.35 -14.56
CA ALA A 186 6.43 -12.38 -15.57
C ALA A 186 7.80 -12.61 -16.21
N GLU A 187 8.00 -13.82 -16.70
CA GLU A 187 9.21 -14.23 -17.41
C GLU A 187 8.83 -14.89 -18.72
N THR A 188 9.72 -14.79 -19.71
CA THR A 188 9.57 -15.47 -20.99
C THR A 188 10.48 -16.68 -21.05
N SER A 189 9.97 -17.79 -21.58
CA SER A 189 10.78 -18.97 -21.86
C SER A 189 10.54 -19.46 -23.29
N GLY A 190 11.62 -19.74 -24.02
CA GLY A 190 11.55 -20.30 -25.38
C GLY A 190 12.50 -19.65 -26.41
N LYS A 191 12.57 -20.27 -27.60
CA LYS A 191 13.30 -19.75 -28.77
C LYS A 191 12.33 -19.00 -29.70
N ARG A 192 12.81 -17.95 -30.38
CA ARG A 192 12.16 -16.98 -31.32
C ARG A 192 10.76 -17.27 -31.92
N LYS A 193 10.35 -18.52 -32.17
CA LYS A 193 9.03 -18.87 -32.71
C LYS A 193 7.95 -19.18 -31.66
N ASN A 194 8.32 -19.67 -30.47
CA ASN A 194 7.38 -20.03 -29.40
C ASN A 194 7.86 -19.41 -28.07
N ILE A 195 7.53 -18.14 -27.87
CA ILE A 195 7.78 -17.45 -26.59
C ILE A 195 6.58 -17.74 -25.69
N SER A 196 6.80 -18.58 -24.68
CA SER A 196 5.83 -18.76 -23.59
C SER A 196 6.04 -17.69 -22.54
N VAL A 197 4.96 -17.33 -21.83
CA VAL A 197 4.98 -16.35 -20.75
C VAL A 197 4.46 -17.02 -19.49
N GLN A 198 5.19 -16.89 -18.40
CA GLN A 198 4.84 -17.49 -17.12
C GLN A 198 5.03 -16.48 -15.99
N LEU A 199 4.34 -16.69 -14.87
CA LEU A 199 4.61 -15.92 -13.66
C LEU A 199 6.03 -16.21 -13.16
N SER A 200 6.76 -15.15 -12.84
CA SER A 200 7.97 -15.24 -12.03
C SER A 200 7.61 -15.72 -10.61
N PRO A 201 8.60 -16.11 -9.79
CA PRO A 201 8.36 -16.34 -8.36
C PRO A 201 7.67 -15.16 -7.67
N LEU A 202 8.07 -13.93 -8.00
CA LEU A 202 7.47 -12.70 -7.46
C LEU A 202 6.01 -12.54 -7.94
N GLY A 203 5.73 -12.81 -9.22
CA GLY A 203 4.38 -12.80 -9.77
C GLY A 203 3.46 -13.79 -9.05
N LYS A 204 3.93 -15.01 -8.77
CA LYS A 204 3.18 -16.02 -8.00
C LYS A 204 2.89 -15.56 -6.58
N MET A 205 3.88 -14.97 -5.90
CA MET A 205 3.69 -14.43 -4.55
C MET A 205 2.68 -13.29 -4.54
N LEU A 206 2.76 -12.39 -5.52
CA LEU A 206 1.83 -11.29 -5.68
C LEU A 206 0.40 -11.82 -5.87
N VAL A 207 0.16 -12.75 -6.79
CA VAL A 207 -1.20 -13.28 -7.03
C VAL A 207 -1.77 -13.97 -5.79
N ARG A 208 -0.97 -14.73 -5.03
CA ARG A 208 -1.39 -15.38 -3.78
C ARG A 208 -1.90 -14.40 -2.73
N GLY A 209 -1.32 -13.21 -2.65
CA GLY A 209 -1.75 -12.15 -1.73
C GLY A 209 -3.05 -11.44 -2.12
N TYR A 210 -3.60 -11.66 -3.32
CA TYR A 210 -4.70 -10.87 -3.91
C TYR A 210 -6.01 -11.67 -4.19
N VAL A 211 -6.28 -12.78 -3.51
CA VAL A 211 -7.47 -13.63 -3.79
C VAL A 211 -8.52 -13.49 -2.66
N LYS A 212 -9.80 -13.11 -2.86
CA LYS A 212 -10.84 -13.62 -3.79
C LYS A 212 -11.79 -12.51 -4.28
N ILE A 213 -12.20 -12.55 -5.55
CA ILE A 213 -13.52 -12.01 -5.98
C ILE A 213 -14.43 -13.23 -6.20
N PRO A 214 -15.55 -13.34 -5.45
CA PRO A 214 -16.55 -14.38 -5.71
C PRO A 214 -17.08 -14.29 -7.15
N LYS A 215 -17.27 -15.44 -7.79
CA LYS A 215 -17.88 -15.55 -9.12
C LYS A 215 -19.26 -14.87 -9.11
N GLU A 216 -19.54 -14.05 -10.11
CA GLU A 216 -20.91 -13.65 -10.44
C GLU A 216 -21.76 -14.92 -10.56
N LYS A 217 -22.83 -14.99 -9.76
CA LYS A 217 -23.92 -15.93 -10.02
C LYS A 217 -24.47 -15.55 -11.39
N LYS A 218 -24.22 -16.37 -12.41
CA LYS A 218 -25.01 -16.35 -13.62
C LYS A 218 -26.48 -16.48 -13.22
N ASN A 219 -27.28 -15.47 -13.56
CA ASN A 219 -28.72 -15.53 -13.44
C ASN A 219 -29.21 -16.82 -14.09
N SER A 220 -29.87 -17.66 -13.29
CA SER A 220 -30.62 -18.81 -13.76
C SER A 220 -32.05 -18.31 -13.96
N ASN A 221 -32.46 -18.22 -15.23
CA ASN A 221 -33.82 -18.02 -15.77
C ASN A 221 -34.74 -17.03 -15.07
#